data_AF-A0ABD3LW98-F1
#
_entry.id   AF-A0ABD3LW98-F1
#
_cell.length_a   1.000
_cell.length_b   1.000
_cell.length_c   1.000
_cell.angle_alpha   90.00
_cell.angle_beta   90.00
_cell.angle_gamma   90.00
#
_symmetry.space_group_name_H-M   'P 1'
#
loop_
_entity.id
_entity.type
_entity.pdbx_description
1 polymer ?
#
loop_
_entity_poly.entity_id
_entity_poly.type
_entity_poly.pdbx_seq_one_letter_code
_entity_poly.pdbx_strand_id
1 'polypeptide(L)'
;MATQNSSVARAEELKLQANEAFKAHKYAQAIDLYSQAIELNGETAVYWANRAFAHSKLEEYGSAIQDASEAIEIDPKYSKGYYRRGAAYLAMGKFKDALKDFQQVKRLCPNDPDASKKLKECEKAVMKLKFEEAIAVPESERHSIADSIDYHSIDVEPQYSGARIEGDVVTLDFLKRMIEDFRNQKCLHKRYAFQIVLQTREMLRALPSLVDINVPHGKHFTVCGDVHGQFYDLLNIFELNGLPSEENPYLFNGDFVDRGSFSLEVILTLFAFKCMSPSAIYLARGNHESKSMNKIYGFEGEVRSKLSETFVELFAEVFCCLPLAHVINEKIFVVHGGLFSVDGVKLSDIRSIDRFCEPPEEGLMCELLWSDPQPLPGRGPSKRGVGLSFGGDVTKKFLQENNLDLVVRSHEVKDEGYEIEHDGKLITVFSAPNYCDQMGNKGAFIRFEAPEMKPNIVTFSAVPHPDVKPMAYANNFLRMFS
;
A
#
# COMPACT_ATOMS: atom_id res chain seq x y z
N MET A 1 26.99 39.47 12.68
CA MET A 1 27.76 38.95 11.53
C MET A 1 28.49 37.64 11.85
N ALA A 2 29.31 37.53 12.90
CA ALA A 2 30.02 36.27 13.23
C ALA A 2 29.08 35.09 13.60
N THR A 3 28.01 35.34 14.35
CA THR A 3 27.03 34.34 14.76
C THR A 3 26.15 33.84 13.61
N GLN A 4 25.73 34.74 12.71
CA GLN A 4 24.92 34.40 11.53
C GLN A 4 25.72 33.57 10.50
N ASN A 5 27.00 33.90 10.29
CA ASN A 5 27.89 33.08 9.45
C ASN A 5 28.15 31.69 10.05
N SER A 6 28.18 31.56 11.38
CA SER A 6 28.32 30.27 12.06
C SER A 6 27.07 29.39 11.91
N SER A 7 25.87 29.99 11.95
CA SER A 7 24.60 29.26 11.77
C SER A 7 24.47 28.69 10.36
N VAL A 8 24.80 29.51 9.34
CA VAL A 8 24.77 29.07 7.93
C VAL A 8 25.78 27.96 7.68
N ALA A 9 27.00 28.06 8.20
CA ALA A 9 28.00 27.01 8.05
C ALA A 9 27.55 25.67 8.69
N ARG A 10 26.89 25.75 9.85
CA ARG A 10 26.34 24.56 10.52
C ARG A 10 25.15 23.95 9.76
N ALA A 11 24.26 24.78 9.23
CA ALA A 11 23.15 24.32 8.38
C ALA A 11 23.65 23.57 7.13
N GLU A 12 24.71 24.08 6.50
CA GLU A 12 25.36 23.43 5.37
C GLU A 12 25.98 22.07 5.73
N GLU A 13 26.59 21.95 6.91
CA GLU A 13 27.11 20.68 7.43
C GLU A 13 25.99 19.65 7.65
N LEU A 14 24.88 20.05 8.29
CA LEU A 14 23.71 19.19 8.49
C LEU A 14 23.10 18.74 7.17
N LYS A 15 23.00 19.64 6.18
CA LYS A 15 22.56 19.30 4.82
C LYS A 15 23.48 18.25 4.18
N LEU A 16 24.81 18.34 4.36
CA LEU A 16 25.74 17.33 3.84
C LEU A 16 25.53 15.97 4.53
N GLN A 17 25.35 15.95 5.84
CA GLN A 17 25.03 14.72 6.58
C GLN A 17 23.69 14.12 6.11
N ALA A 18 22.68 14.96 5.89
CA ALA A 18 21.38 14.55 5.36
C ALA A 18 21.49 13.95 3.95
N ASN A 19 22.34 14.52 3.08
CA ASN A 19 22.61 13.95 1.76
C ASN A 19 23.26 12.56 1.85
N GLU A 20 24.19 12.35 2.80
CA GLU A 20 24.81 11.03 3.00
C GLU A 20 23.80 10.01 3.56
N ALA A 21 22.97 10.40 4.52
CA ALA A 21 21.87 9.56 5.01
C ALA A 21 20.91 9.19 3.87
N PHE A 22 20.54 10.14 3.01
CA PHE A 22 19.69 9.91 1.85
C PHE A 22 20.33 8.93 0.85
N LYS A 23 21.62 9.07 0.54
CA LYS A 23 22.35 8.13 -0.33
C LYS A 23 22.44 6.73 0.27
N ALA A 24 22.48 6.62 1.60
CA ALA A 24 22.44 5.37 2.33
C ALA A 24 21.02 4.81 2.52
N HIS A 25 20.01 5.37 1.83
CA HIS A 25 18.59 4.99 1.93
C HIS A 25 17.97 5.18 3.33
N LYS A 26 18.62 5.94 4.21
CA LYS A 26 18.13 6.30 5.55
C LYS A 26 17.28 7.56 5.48
N TYR A 27 16.13 7.47 4.82
CA TYR A 27 15.31 8.64 4.48
C TYR A 27 14.72 9.35 5.70
N ALA A 28 14.29 8.63 6.74
CA ALA A 28 13.80 9.23 7.98
C ALA A 28 14.89 10.07 8.68
N GLN A 29 16.09 9.50 8.81
CA GLN A 29 17.25 10.22 9.33
C GLN A 29 17.60 11.44 8.47
N ALA A 30 17.50 11.34 7.14
CA ALA A 30 17.73 12.46 6.24
C ALA A 30 16.71 13.59 6.47
N ILE A 31 15.43 13.26 6.69
CA ILE A 31 14.37 14.23 7.01
C ILE A 31 14.69 14.98 8.30
N ASP A 32 15.10 14.27 9.36
CA ASP A 32 15.46 14.90 10.64
C ASP A 32 16.64 15.86 10.50
N LEU A 33 17.68 15.45 9.76
CA LEU A 33 18.86 16.28 9.52
C LEU A 33 18.55 17.50 8.64
N TYR A 34 17.70 17.36 7.61
CA TYR A 34 17.23 18.50 6.85
C TYR A 34 16.36 19.44 7.69
N SER A 35 15.55 18.91 8.61
CA SER A 35 14.74 19.72 9.51
C SER A 35 15.60 20.58 10.43
N GLN A 36 16.66 20.01 11.00
CA GLN A 36 17.65 20.77 11.77
C GLN A 36 18.38 21.83 10.91
N ALA A 37 18.68 21.53 9.64
CA ALA A 37 19.27 22.52 8.73
C ALA A 37 18.32 23.69 8.43
N ILE A 38 17.02 23.39 8.26
CA ILE A 38 15.95 24.38 8.05
C ILE A 38 15.75 25.26 9.29
N GLU A 39 15.78 24.68 10.50
CA GLU A 39 15.69 25.44 11.75
C GLU A 39 16.82 26.49 11.88
N LEU A 40 18.02 26.15 11.40
CA LEU A 40 19.18 27.06 11.44
C LEU A 40 19.20 28.09 10.31
N ASN A 41 18.60 27.76 9.15
CA ASN A 41 18.56 28.62 7.97
C ASN A 41 17.40 28.23 7.03
N GLY A 42 16.20 28.68 7.37
CA GLY A 42 14.97 28.36 6.64
C GLY A 42 14.80 29.05 5.29
N GLU A 43 15.61 30.08 4.98
CA GLU A 43 15.52 30.85 3.73
C GLU A 43 16.27 30.19 2.55
N THR A 44 16.65 28.91 2.68
CA THR A 44 17.38 28.18 1.63
C THR A 44 16.50 27.13 0.95
N ALA A 45 16.02 27.44 -0.27
CA ALA A 45 15.11 26.60 -1.06
C ALA A 45 15.62 25.16 -1.28
N VAL A 46 16.94 24.96 -1.33
CA VAL A 46 17.57 23.64 -1.52
C VAL A 46 17.24 22.68 -0.37
N TYR A 47 17.17 23.16 0.87
CA TYR A 47 16.94 22.30 2.03
C TYR A 47 15.52 21.72 1.98
N TRP A 48 14.54 22.59 1.75
CA TRP A 48 13.14 22.23 1.57
C TRP A 48 12.94 21.27 0.40
N ALA A 49 13.52 21.55 -0.77
CA ALA A 49 13.38 20.66 -1.93
C ALA A 49 14.05 19.29 -1.74
N ASN A 50 15.14 19.22 -0.96
CA ASN A 50 15.78 17.95 -0.64
C ASN A 50 14.99 17.16 0.41
N ARG A 51 14.42 17.83 1.42
CA ARG A 51 13.53 17.19 2.40
C ARG A 51 12.23 16.71 1.75
N ALA A 52 11.66 17.48 0.83
CA ALA A 52 10.55 17.04 -0.02
C ALA A 52 10.87 15.76 -0.80
N PHE A 53 12.12 15.60 -1.26
CA PHE A 53 12.53 14.39 -1.95
C PHE A 53 12.64 13.20 -0.99
N ALA A 54 13.14 13.42 0.22
CA ALA A 54 13.18 12.39 1.26
C ALA A 54 11.77 11.94 1.67
N HIS A 55 10.85 12.89 1.89
CA HIS A 55 9.42 12.62 2.09
C HIS A 55 8.83 11.79 0.95
N SER A 56 9.12 12.14 -0.31
CA SER A 56 8.63 11.38 -1.47
C SER A 56 9.14 9.93 -1.50
N LYS A 57 10.34 9.65 -0.98
CA LYS A 57 10.91 8.30 -0.88
C LYS A 57 10.27 7.46 0.24
N LEU A 58 9.69 8.11 1.25
CA LEU A 58 8.85 7.48 2.28
C LEU A 58 7.36 7.55 1.96
N GLU A 59 6.98 8.00 0.77
CA GLU A 59 5.58 8.11 0.33
C GLU A 59 4.74 9.12 1.12
N GLU A 60 5.42 10.03 1.83
CA GLU A 60 4.87 11.17 2.54
C GLU A 60 4.61 12.33 1.54
N TYR A 61 3.78 12.08 0.52
CA TYR A 61 3.59 12.98 -0.62
C TYR A 61 2.96 14.33 -0.25
N GLY A 62 2.10 14.38 0.77
CA GLY A 62 1.54 15.62 1.31
C GLY A 62 2.63 16.52 1.90
N SER A 63 3.49 15.97 2.75
CA SER A 63 4.67 16.66 3.29
C SER A 63 5.62 17.10 2.17
N ALA A 64 5.83 16.24 1.16
CA ALA A 64 6.65 16.58 -0.01
C ALA A 64 6.08 17.77 -0.81
N ILE A 65 4.75 17.85 -0.98
CA ILE A 65 4.09 18.98 -1.66
C ILE A 65 4.23 20.26 -0.85
N GLN A 66 4.08 20.20 0.47
CA GLN A 66 4.25 21.34 1.36
C GLN A 66 5.68 21.88 1.28
N ASP A 67 6.68 21.03 1.53
CA ASP A 67 8.09 21.43 1.47
C ASP A 67 8.50 21.94 0.08
N ALA A 68 8.02 21.30 -0.98
CA ALA A 68 8.32 21.76 -2.32
C ALA A 68 7.65 23.10 -2.65
N SER A 69 6.50 23.40 -2.03
CA SER A 69 5.84 24.72 -2.16
C SER A 69 6.61 25.80 -1.42
N GLU A 70 7.10 25.52 -0.20
CA GLU A 70 8.01 26.42 0.54
C GLU A 70 9.28 26.71 -0.25
N ALA A 71 9.89 25.68 -0.87
CA ALA A 71 11.06 25.86 -1.73
C ALA A 71 10.79 26.82 -2.90
N ILE A 72 9.58 26.78 -3.48
CA ILE A 72 9.15 27.64 -4.59
C ILE A 72 8.86 29.06 -4.11
N GLU A 73 8.29 29.22 -2.91
CA GLU A 73 8.05 30.53 -2.30
C GLU A 73 9.36 31.26 -2.00
N ILE A 74 10.35 30.55 -1.45
CA ILE A 74 11.68 31.07 -1.15
C ILE A 74 12.44 31.45 -2.43
N ASP A 75 12.48 30.56 -3.44
CA ASP A 75 13.11 30.85 -4.73
C ASP A 75 12.21 30.41 -5.90
N PRO A 76 11.40 31.33 -6.46
CA PRO A 76 10.53 31.04 -7.60
C PRO A 76 11.26 30.66 -8.89
N LYS A 77 12.59 30.86 -8.97
CA LYS A 77 13.42 30.46 -10.11
C LYS A 77 14.09 29.10 -9.90
N TYR A 78 13.97 28.51 -8.71
CA TYR A 78 14.53 27.21 -8.40
C TYR A 78 13.71 26.08 -9.00
N SER A 79 14.12 25.61 -10.19
CA SER A 79 13.39 24.61 -10.96
C SER A 79 13.15 23.28 -10.22
N LYS A 80 14.04 22.89 -9.30
CA LYS A 80 13.88 21.66 -8.52
C LYS A 80 12.67 21.73 -7.58
N GLY A 81 12.28 22.89 -7.06
CA GLY A 81 11.07 23.01 -6.24
C GLY A 81 9.83 22.54 -6.99
N TYR A 82 9.59 23.12 -8.17
CA TYR A 82 8.50 22.70 -9.07
C TYR A 82 8.61 21.23 -9.47
N TYR A 83 9.81 20.76 -9.78
CA TYR A 83 10.02 19.36 -10.13
C TYR A 83 9.61 18.41 -9.00
N ARG A 84 9.99 18.70 -7.75
CA ARG A 84 9.66 17.87 -6.58
C ARG A 84 8.15 17.87 -6.34
N ARG A 85 7.51 19.03 -6.40
CA ARG A 85 6.06 19.14 -6.22
C ARG A 85 5.29 18.42 -7.32
N GLY A 86 5.69 18.58 -8.58
CA GLY A 86 5.10 17.88 -9.72
C GLY A 86 5.26 16.36 -9.62
N ALA A 87 6.40 15.87 -9.14
CA ALA A 87 6.63 14.44 -8.89
C ALA A 87 5.74 13.90 -7.75
N ALA A 88 5.57 14.65 -6.67
CA ALA A 88 4.69 14.26 -5.57
C ALA A 88 3.21 14.23 -6.01
N TYR A 89 2.74 15.26 -6.75
CA TYR A 89 1.40 15.23 -7.35
C TYR A 89 1.21 14.06 -8.30
N LEU A 90 2.23 13.71 -9.09
CA LEU A 90 2.17 12.56 -9.99
C LEU A 90 1.99 11.25 -9.22
N ALA A 91 2.73 11.05 -8.12
CA ALA A 91 2.61 9.86 -7.29
C ALA A 91 1.20 9.74 -6.67
N MET A 92 0.59 10.87 -6.30
CA MET A 92 -0.81 10.92 -5.84
C MET A 92 -1.86 10.78 -6.96
N GLY A 93 -1.46 10.59 -8.23
CA GLY A 93 -2.38 10.56 -9.37
C GLY A 93 -3.00 11.92 -9.74
N LYS A 94 -2.53 13.03 -9.13
CA LYS A 94 -2.98 14.41 -9.41
C LYS A 94 -2.31 14.96 -10.67
N PHE A 95 -2.54 14.29 -11.81
CA PHE A 95 -1.88 14.60 -13.09
C PHE A 95 -2.10 16.05 -13.57
N LYS A 96 -3.29 16.61 -13.30
CA LYS A 96 -3.64 17.99 -13.69
C LYS A 96 -2.77 19.02 -12.94
N ASP A 97 -2.45 18.77 -11.68
CA ASP A 97 -1.60 19.66 -10.88
C ASP A 97 -0.11 19.44 -11.19
N ALA A 98 0.31 18.18 -11.34
CA ALA A 98 1.66 17.84 -11.79
C ALA A 98 2.02 18.51 -13.13
N LEU A 99 1.07 18.58 -14.07
CA LEU A 99 1.26 19.20 -15.38
C LEU A 99 1.64 20.69 -15.26
N LYS A 100 1.01 21.44 -14.36
CA LYS A 100 1.30 22.87 -14.14
C LYS A 100 2.76 23.07 -13.71
N ASP A 101 3.23 22.22 -12.80
CA ASP A 101 4.61 22.27 -12.30
C ASP A 101 5.61 21.85 -13.38
N PHE A 102 5.37 20.78 -14.14
CA PHE A 102 6.27 20.39 -15.23
C PHE A 102 6.33 21.43 -16.37
N GLN A 103 5.23 22.13 -16.66
CA GLN A 103 5.24 23.27 -17.58
C GLN A 103 6.16 24.38 -17.06
N GLN A 104 6.13 24.66 -15.76
CA GLN A 104 7.02 25.64 -15.15
C GLN A 104 8.48 25.19 -15.16
N VAL A 105 8.79 23.93 -14.88
CA VAL A 105 10.14 23.37 -15.02
C VAL A 105 10.66 23.56 -16.46
N LYS A 106 9.84 23.25 -17.48
CA LYS A 106 10.20 23.46 -18.89
C LYS A 106 10.44 24.92 -19.23
N ARG A 107 9.68 25.86 -18.64
CA ARG A 107 9.91 27.31 -18.82
C ARG A 107 11.24 27.77 -18.21
N LEU A 108 11.58 27.27 -17.01
CA LEU A 108 12.83 27.61 -16.32
C LEU A 108 14.06 26.93 -16.95
N CYS A 109 13.89 25.73 -17.51
CA CYS A 109 14.95 24.92 -18.09
C CYS A 109 14.60 24.51 -19.54
N PRO A 110 14.59 25.45 -20.51
CA PRO A 110 14.07 25.21 -21.86
C PRO A 110 14.85 24.16 -22.66
N ASN A 111 16.14 23.99 -22.37
CA ASN A 111 17.03 23.06 -23.07
C ASN A 111 17.18 21.72 -22.34
N ASP A 112 16.50 21.51 -21.21
CA ASP A 112 16.59 20.26 -20.46
C ASP A 112 15.76 19.16 -21.18
N PRO A 113 16.42 18.10 -21.69
CA PRO A 113 15.74 17.01 -22.37
C PRO A 113 14.84 16.21 -21.42
N ASP A 114 15.20 16.08 -20.15
CA ASP A 114 14.43 15.35 -19.15
C ASP A 114 13.14 16.11 -18.80
N ALA A 115 13.22 17.42 -18.60
CA ALA A 115 12.05 18.27 -18.40
C ALA A 115 11.07 18.18 -19.58
N SER A 116 11.59 18.16 -20.81
CA SER A 116 10.78 18.04 -22.04
C SER A 116 10.08 16.69 -22.12
N LYS A 117 10.79 15.61 -21.79
CA LYS A 117 10.25 14.25 -21.79
C LYS A 117 9.15 14.11 -20.74
N LYS A 118 9.39 14.59 -19.52
CA LYS A 118 8.42 14.51 -18.40
C LYS A 118 7.16 15.32 -18.66
N LEU A 119 7.29 16.52 -19.22
CA LEU A 119 6.14 17.33 -19.61
C LEU A 119 5.25 16.57 -20.61
N LYS A 120 5.84 16.00 -21.67
CA LYS A 120 5.10 15.26 -22.70
C LYS A 120 4.39 14.02 -22.14
N GLU A 121 5.06 13.27 -21.27
CA GLU A 121 4.43 12.11 -20.60
C GLU A 121 3.30 12.55 -19.65
N CYS A 122 3.44 13.67 -18.95
CA CYS A 122 2.38 14.24 -18.12
C CYS A 122 1.17 14.68 -18.95
N GLU A 123 1.39 15.35 -20.09
CA GLU A 123 0.32 15.73 -21.03
C GLU A 123 -0.45 14.50 -21.55
N LYS A 124 0.27 13.42 -21.88
CA LYS A 124 -0.32 12.14 -22.29
C LYS A 124 -1.15 11.53 -21.16
N ALA A 125 -0.65 11.56 -19.92
CA ALA A 125 -1.38 11.05 -18.76
C ALA A 125 -2.67 11.85 -18.50
N VAL A 126 -2.62 13.18 -18.58
CA VAL A 126 -3.81 14.05 -18.44
C VAL A 126 -4.82 13.80 -19.57
N MET A 127 -4.35 13.60 -20.81
CA MET A 127 -5.22 13.28 -21.93
C MET A 127 -5.91 11.92 -21.73
N LYS A 128 -5.18 10.90 -21.29
CA LYS A 128 -5.73 9.58 -20.96
C LYS A 128 -6.77 9.68 -19.83
N LEU A 129 -6.47 10.44 -18.77
CA LEU A 129 -7.40 10.68 -17.66
C LEU A 129 -8.70 11.33 -18.15
N LYS A 130 -8.64 12.36 -19.00
CA LYS A 130 -9.85 12.99 -19.56
C LYS A 130 -10.69 12.03 -20.40
N PHE A 131 -10.04 11.17 -21.17
CA PHE A 131 -10.75 10.15 -21.96
C PHE A 131 -11.48 9.17 -21.04
N GLU A 132 -10.81 8.70 -19.99
CA GLU A 132 -11.40 7.79 -19.01
C GLU A 132 -12.54 8.44 -18.20
N GLU A 133 -12.35 9.68 -17.74
CA GLU A 133 -13.40 10.49 -17.09
C GLU A 133 -14.64 10.63 -17.99
N ALA A 134 -14.44 10.75 -19.31
CA ALA A 134 -15.52 10.91 -20.28
C ALA A 134 -16.29 9.61 -20.60
N ILE A 135 -15.66 8.44 -20.44
CA ILE A 135 -16.30 7.12 -20.62
C ILE A 135 -16.71 6.45 -19.31
N ALA A 136 -16.47 7.11 -18.17
CA ALA A 136 -16.80 6.57 -16.86
C ALA A 136 -18.32 6.44 -16.72
N VAL A 137 -18.78 5.18 -16.63
CA VAL A 137 -20.19 4.88 -16.41
C VAL A 137 -20.53 5.10 -14.93
N PRO A 138 -21.67 5.77 -14.61
CA PRO A 138 -22.17 5.89 -13.24
C PRO A 138 -22.26 4.53 -12.56
N GLU A 139 -21.91 4.47 -11.28
CA GLU A 139 -21.87 3.22 -10.52
C GLU A 139 -23.22 2.47 -10.51
N SER A 140 -24.33 3.22 -10.53
CA SER A 140 -25.70 2.69 -10.63
C SER A 140 -26.04 2.00 -11.96
N GLU A 141 -25.24 2.23 -13.01
CA GLU A 141 -25.44 1.66 -14.35
C GLU A 141 -24.40 0.57 -14.69
N ARG A 142 -23.46 0.29 -13.78
CA ARG A 142 -22.46 -0.75 -14.00
C ARG A 142 -23.07 -2.12 -13.74
N HIS A 143 -23.14 -2.93 -14.79
CA HIS A 143 -23.31 -4.36 -14.65
C HIS A 143 -22.01 -4.98 -14.12
N SER A 144 -22.14 -5.91 -13.17
CA SER A 144 -21.02 -6.69 -12.68
C SER A 144 -20.36 -7.43 -13.84
N ILE A 145 -19.04 -7.27 -13.99
CA ILE A 145 -18.31 -7.97 -15.06
C ILE A 145 -18.31 -9.48 -14.78
N ALA A 146 -18.35 -9.85 -13.49
CA ALA A 146 -18.45 -11.24 -13.06
C ALA A 146 -19.69 -11.95 -13.62
N ASP A 147 -20.81 -11.22 -13.78
CA ASP A 147 -22.07 -11.79 -14.28
C ASP A 147 -22.00 -12.14 -15.77
N SER A 148 -21.02 -11.59 -16.49
CA SER A 148 -20.79 -11.86 -17.92
C SER A 148 -19.75 -12.96 -18.19
N ILE A 149 -19.11 -13.49 -17.14
CA ILE A 149 -18.01 -14.44 -17.25
C ILE A 149 -18.48 -15.81 -16.78
N ASP A 150 -18.53 -16.77 -17.69
CA ASP A 150 -18.65 -18.19 -17.34
C ASP A 150 -17.30 -18.89 -17.56
N TYR A 151 -16.62 -19.24 -16.47
CA TYR A 151 -15.35 -19.97 -16.58
C TYR A 151 -15.54 -21.41 -17.08
N HIS A 152 -16.74 -21.99 -16.99
CA HIS A 152 -17.00 -23.35 -17.47
C HIS A 152 -16.89 -23.46 -18.99
N SER A 153 -17.24 -22.39 -19.72
CA SER A 153 -17.15 -22.33 -21.18
C SER A 153 -15.73 -22.08 -21.71
N ILE A 154 -14.74 -21.88 -20.84
CA ILE A 154 -13.36 -21.63 -21.24
C ILE A 154 -12.61 -22.95 -21.35
N ASP A 155 -12.30 -23.36 -22.58
CA ASP A 155 -11.48 -24.54 -22.85
C ASP A 155 -10.03 -24.35 -22.36
N VAL A 156 -9.42 -25.43 -21.86
CA VAL A 156 -8.00 -25.46 -21.50
C VAL A 156 -7.27 -26.24 -22.57
N GLU A 157 -6.29 -25.60 -23.19
CA GLU A 157 -5.54 -26.21 -24.27
C GLU A 157 -4.77 -27.46 -23.82
N PRO A 158 -4.67 -28.52 -24.66
CA PRO A 158 -3.98 -29.76 -24.29
C PRO A 158 -2.51 -29.59 -23.91
N GLN A 159 -1.85 -28.55 -24.45
CA GLN A 159 -0.45 -28.22 -24.14
C GLN A 159 -0.26 -27.57 -22.76
N TYR A 160 -1.34 -27.10 -22.10
CA TYR A 160 -1.24 -26.54 -20.76
C TYR A 160 -0.84 -27.62 -19.75
N SER A 161 0.30 -27.43 -19.07
CA SER A 161 0.88 -28.40 -18.13
C SER A 161 1.05 -27.84 -16.71
N GLY A 162 0.45 -26.68 -16.43
CA GLY A 162 0.42 -26.09 -15.10
C GLY A 162 -0.68 -26.68 -14.21
N ALA A 163 -0.84 -26.10 -13.02
CA ALA A 163 -1.86 -26.46 -12.05
C ALA A 163 -3.29 -26.44 -12.63
N ARG A 164 -4.07 -27.47 -12.31
CA ARG A 164 -5.46 -27.63 -12.76
C ARG A 164 -6.40 -27.79 -11.57
N ILE A 165 -7.51 -27.07 -11.58
CA ILE A 165 -8.60 -27.29 -10.63
C ILE A 165 -9.51 -28.36 -11.23
N GLU A 166 -9.62 -29.50 -10.55
CA GLU A 166 -10.53 -30.58 -10.94
C GLU A 166 -11.90 -30.32 -10.30
N GLY A 167 -12.90 -30.00 -11.12
CA GLY A 167 -14.24 -29.63 -10.65
C GLY A 167 -14.29 -28.21 -10.06
N ASP A 168 -15.07 -28.03 -9.00
CA ASP A 168 -15.37 -26.72 -8.41
C ASP A 168 -14.60 -26.40 -7.13
N VAL A 169 -13.78 -27.33 -6.63
CA VAL A 169 -13.13 -27.22 -5.32
C VAL A 169 -11.64 -26.94 -5.50
N VAL A 170 -11.18 -25.83 -4.93
CA VAL A 170 -9.75 -25.53 -4.81
C VAL A 170 -9.15 -26.41 -3.70
N THR A 171 -8.21 -27.29 -4.06
CA THR A 171 -7.59 -28.24 -3.12
C THR A 171 -6.18 -27.81 -2.73
N LEU A 172 -5.67 -28.35 -1.61
CA LEU A 172 -4.30 -28.12 -1.17
C LEU A 172 -3.27 -28.62 -2.20
N ASP A 173 -3.56 -29.71 -2.91
CA ASP A 173 -2.66 -30.25 -3.95
C ASP A 173 -2.60 -29.33 -5.17
N PHE A 174 -3.75 -28.80 -5.62
CA PHE A 174 -3.78 -27.76 -6.64
C PHE A 174 -2.97 -26.54 -6.20
N LEU A 175 -3.20 -26.07 -4.97
CA LEU A 175 -2.56 -24.87 -4.45
C LEU A 175 -1.03 -25.02 -4.36
N LYS A 176 -0.55 -26.16 -3.86
CA LYS A 176 0.89 -26.49 -3.84
C LYS A 176 1.48 -26.51 -5.25
N ARG A 177 0.77 -27.11 -6.22
CA ARG A 177 1.21 -27.13 -7.62
C ARG A 177 1.25 -25.72 -8.22
N MET A 178 0.23 -24.90 -7.96
CA MET A 178 0.16 -23.52 -8.42
C MET A 178 1.29 -22.67 -7.85
N ILE A 179 1.57 -22.77 -6.55
CA ILE A 179 2.70 -22.09 -5.91
C ILE A 179 4.02 -22.50 -6.57
N GLU A 180 4.23 -23.78 -6.85
CA GLU A 180 5.44 -24.26 -7.51
C GLU A 180 5.55 -23.75 -8.96
N ASP A 181 4.44 -23.70 -9.69
CA ASP A 181 4.40 -23.11 -11.04
C ASP A 181 4.74 -21.60 -10.99
N PHE A 182 4.19 -20.84 -10.05
CA PHE A 182 4.52 -19.43 -9.82
C PHE A 182 5.97 -19.21 -9.41
N ARG A 183 6.52 -20.05 -8.52
CA ARG A 183 7.93 -20.01 -8.12
C ARG A 183 8.85 -20.13 -9.34
N ASN A 184 8.44 -20.94 -10.33
CA ASN A 184 9.12 -21.14 -11.59
C ASN A 184 8.69 -20.16 -12.71
N GLN A 185 8.05 -19.04 -12.37
CA GLN A 185 7.60 -17.99 -13.29
C GLN A 185 6.64 -18.48 -14.40
N LYS A 186 5.87 -19.53 -14.14
CA LYS A 186 4.79 -19.96 -15.04
C LYS A 186 3.49 -19.27 -14.66
N CYS A 187 2.64 -19.02 -15.64
CA CYS A 187 1.32 -18.43 -15.42
C CYS A 187 0.25 -19.52 -15.17
N LEU A 188 -0.70 -19.22 -14.29
CA LEU A 188 -1.93 -20.00 -14.15
C LEU A 188 -2.81 -19.79 -15.38
N HIS A 189 -3.46 -20.85 -15.86
CA HIS A 189 -4.40 -20.72 -16.99
C HIS A 189 -5.59 -19.83 -16.63
N LYS A 190 -6.06 -19.01 -17.60
CA LYS A 190 -7.14 -18.02 -17.41
C LYS A 190 -8.43 -18.62 -16.85
N ARG A 191 -8.79 -19.84 -17.27
CA ARG A 191 -9.94 -20.59 -16.72
C ARG A 191 -9.89 -20.67 -15.20
N TYR A 192 -8.77 -21.13 -14.65
CA TYR A 192 -8.62 -21.33 -13.21
C TYR A 192 -8.44 -20.01 -12.47
N ALA A 193 -7.79 -19.02 -13.09
CA ALA A 193 -7.73 -17.67 -12.53
C ALA A 193 -9.14 -17.06 -12.40
N PHE A 194 -10.00 -17.16 -13.44
CA PHE A 194 -11.39 -16.72 -13.34
C PHE A 194 -12.15 -17.48 -12.26
N GLN A 195 -12.01 -18.80 -12.20
CA GLN A 195 -12.64 -19.62 -11.17
C GLN A 195 -12.29 -19.14 -9.75
N ILE A 196 -11.00 -18.94 -9.46
CA ILE A 196 -10.51 -18.47 -8.14
C ILE A 196 -11.06 -17.07 -7.82
N VAL A 197 -10.97 -16.14 -8.77
CA VAL A 197 -11.37 -14.74 -8.52
C VAL A 197 -12.89 -14.61 -8.36
N LEU A 198 -13.68 -15.33 -9.17
CA LEU A 198 -15.14 -15.33 -9.09
C LEU A 198 -15.63 -16.00 -7.80
N GLN A 199 -15.06 -17.14 -7.41
CA GLN A 199 -15.40 -17.78 -6.13
C GLN A 199 -15.04 -16.88 -4.94
N THR A 200 -13.88 -16.22 -4.98
CA THR A 200 -13.46 -15.28 -3.95
C THR A 200 -14.42 -14.09 -3.84
N ARG A 201 -14.88 -13.55 -4.97
CA ARG A 201 -15.88 -12.46 -5.00
C ARG A 201 -17.12 -12.83 -4.19
N GLU A 202 -17.71 -13.99 -4.45
CA GLU A 202 -18.93 -14.43 -3.74
C GLU A 202 -18.69 -14.55 -2.23
N MET A 203 -17.55 -15.12 -1.83
CA MET A 203 -17.17 -15.25 -0.42
C MET A 203 -17.00 -13.88 0.25
N LEU A 204 -16.33 -12.93 -0.40
CA LEU A 204 -16.07 -11.61 0.15
C LEU A 204 -17.33 -10.73 0.19
N ARG A 205 -18.19 -10.80 -0.82
CA ARG A 205 -19.47 -10.06 -0.87
C ARG A 205 -20.39 -10.42 0.29
N ALA A 206 -20.36 -11.68 0.74
CA ALA A 206 -21.16 -12.16 1.86
C ALA A 206 -20.67 -11.68 3.24
N LEU A 207 -19.45 -11.13 3.33
CA LEU A 207 -18.88 -10.67 4.60
C LEU A 207 -19.37 -9.26 4.98
N PRO A 208 -19.46 -8.94 6.28
CA PRO A 208 -19.60 -7.55 6.74
C PRO A 208 -18.34 -6.73 6.46
N SER A 209 -18.46 -5.40 6.53
CA SER A 209 -17.32 -4.49 6.36
C SER A 209 -16.34 -4.53 7.53
N LEU A 210 -16.81 -4.95 8.71
CA LEU A 210 -15.98 -5.34 9.86
C LEU A 210 -16.24 -6.80 10.20
N VAL A 211 -15.19 -7.63 10.15
CA VAL A 211 -15.27 -9.08 10.40
C VAL A 211 -14.79 -9.40 11.81
N ASP A 212 -15.64 -10.05 12.60
CA ASP A 212 -15.29 -10.56 13.92
C ASP A 212 -14.64 -11.96 13.79
N ILE A 213 -13.47 -12.13 14.40
CA ILE A 213 -12.68 -13.37 14.39
C ILE A 213 -12.63 -13.91 15.81
N ASN A 214 -13.08 -15.15 16.00
CA ASN A 214 -12.98 -15.86 17.26
C ASN A 214 -11.88 -16.93 17.20
N VAL A 215 -10.84 -16.75 18.02
CA VAL A 215 -9.72 -17.66 18.21
C VAL A 215 -9.97 -18.46 19.50
N PRO A 216 -10.24 -19.78 19.40
CA PRO A 216 -10.51 -20.61 20.56
C PRO A 216 -9.30 -20.73 21.50
N HIS A 217 -9.55 -21.01 22.78
CA HIS A 217 -8.52 -21.24 23.79
C HIS A 217 -7.48 -22.28 23.33
N GLY A 218 -6.19 -21.96 23.46
CA GLY A 218 -5.07 -22.80 23.02
C GLY A 218 -4.87 -22.87 21.51
N LYS A 219 -5.57 -22.02 20.73
CA LYS A 219 -5.32 -21.79 19.31
C LYS A 219 -4.65 -20.45 19.11
N HIS A 220 -3.97 -20.31 17.98
CA HIS A 220 -3.29 -19.09 17.59
C HIS A 220 -3.86 -18.49 16.30
N PHE A 221 -3.45 -17.25 16.02
CA PHE A 221 -3.82 -16.50 14.84
C PHE A 221 -2.66 -15.61 14.41
N THR A 222 -2.33 -15.59 13.11
CA THR A 222 -1.22 -14.78 12.59
C THR A 222 -1.74 -13.56 11.84
N VAL A 223 -1.18 -12.38 12.10
CA VAL A 223 -1.43 -11.14 11.35
C VAL A 223 -0.17 -10.75 10.59
N CYS A 224 -0.28 -10.65 9.27
CA CYS A 224 0.70 -10.08 8.36
C CYS A 224 0.23 -8.68 7.92
N GLY A 225 1.19 -7.78 7.69
CA GLY A 225 0.94 -6.51 7.03
C GLY A 225 1.09 -6.61 5.52
N ASP A 226 1.49 -5.49 4.93
CA ASP A 226 1.69 -5.31 3.49
C ASP A 226 2.72 -6.31 2.96
N VAL A 227 2.46 -6.85 1.76
CA VAL A 227 3.38 -7.75 1.05
C VAL A 227 3.73 -7.26 -0.35
N HIS A 228 2.95 -6.34 -0.93
CA HIS A 228 3.27 -5.59 -2.15
C HIS A 228 3.90 -6.41 -3.29
N GLY A 229 3.26 -7.51 -3.66
CA GLY A 229 3.71 -8.34 -4.78
C GLY A 229 5.10 -8.97 -4.59
N GLN A 230 5.61 -9.07 -3.36
CA GLN A 230 6.83 -9.81 -3.02
C GLN A 230 6.51 -11.31 -2.81
N PHE A 231 6.14 -11.99 -3.90
CA PHE A 231 5.68 -13.39 -3.86
C PHE A 231 6.66 -14.34 -3.17
N TYR A 232 7.96 -14.17 -3.39
CA TYR A 232 8.97 -15.06 -2.82
C TYR A 232 9.11 -14.87 -1.31
N ASP A 233 8.94 -13.65 -0.80
CA ASP A 233 8.89 -13.38 0.63
C ASP A 233 7.59 -13.89 1.26
N LEU A 234 6.47 -13.84 0.55
CA LEU A 234 5.22 -14.50 0.98
C LEU A 234 5.45 -16.01 1.19
N LEU A 235 6.16 -16.68 0.28
CA LEU A 235 6.50 -18.09 0.45
C LEU A 235 7.43 -18.31 1.65
N ASN A 236 8.36 -17.40 1.91
CA ASN A 236 9.22 -17.46 3.09
C ASN A 236 8.41 -17.33 4.40
N ILE A 237 7.38 -16.48 4.45
CA ILE A 237 6.45 -16.42 5.59
C ILE A 237 5.82 -17.79 5.82
N PHE A 238 5.33 -18.45 4.77
CA PHE A 238 4.71 -19.78 4.89
C PHE A 238 5.71 -20.89 5.24
N GLU A 239 6.97 -20.77 4.85
CA GLU A 239 8.03 -21.70 5.25
C GLU A 239 8.38 -21.53 6.74
N LEU A 240 8.49 -20.29 7.21
CA LEU A 240 8.83 -19.96 8.60
C LEU A 240 7.69 -20.23 9.59
N ASN A 241 6.44 -19.99 9.17
CA ASN A 241 5.28 -19.95 10.06
C ASN A 241 4.18 -20.97 9.70
N GLY A 242 4.45 -21.82 8.70
CA GLY A 242 3.54 -22.85 8.21
C GLY A 242 2.49 -22.31 7.24
N LEU A 243 1.96 -23.19 6.37
CA LEU A 243 0.92 -22.82 5.41
C LEU A 243 -0.39 -22.42 6.11
N PRO A 244 -1.20 -21.54 5.51
CA PRO A 244 -2.56 -21.28 5.94
C PRO A 244 -3.39 -22.56 6.00
N SER A 245 -4.06 -22.76 7.13
CA SER A 245 -5.03 -23.84 7.36
C SER A 245 -5.99 -23.44 8.47
N GLU A 246 -7.04 -24.22 8.72
CA GLU A 246 -7.96 -23.97 9.84
C GLU A 246 -7.24 -23.95 11.20
N GLU A 247 -6.16 -24.73 11.33
CA GLU A 247 -5.32 -24.83 12.51
C GLU A 247 -4.17 -23.80 12.54
N ASN A 248 -3.94 -23.10 11.42
CA ASN A 248 -2.93 -22.06 11.29
C ASN A 248 -3.49 -20.88 10.47
N PRO A 249 -4.46 -20.13 11.03
CA PRO A 249 -5.14 -19.07 10.30
C PRO A 249 -4.29 -17.81 10.19
N TYR A 250 -4.44 -17.10 9.07
CA TYR A 250 -3.77 -15.84 8.78
C TYR A 250 -4.76 -14.71 8.49
N LEU A 251 -4.42 -13.49 8.88
CA LEU A 251 -4.96 -12.25 8.33
C LEU A 251 -3.84 -11.52 7.59
N PHE A 252 -4.05 -11.20 6.32
CA PHE A 252 -3.22 -10.25 5.59
C PHE A 252 -3.93 -8.90 5.57
N ASN A 253 -3.28 -7.89 6.15
CA ASN A 253 -3.87 -6.60 6.47
C ASN A 253 -3.75 -5.57 5.33
N GLY A 254 -4.24 -5.93 4.15
CA GLY A 254 -4.19 -5.09 2.94
C GLY A 254 -2.84 -5.04 2.25
N ASP A 255 -2.81 -4.33 1.13
CA ASP A 255 -1.63 -4.02 0.33
C ASP A 255 -0.86 -5.28 -0.10
N PHE A 256 -1.61 -6.15 -0.78
CA PHE A 256 -1.11 -7.41 -1.34
C PHE A 256 -0.36 -7.17 -2.64
N VAL A 257 -0.77 -6.16 -3.38
CA VAL A 257 -0.36 -5.88 -4.77
C VAL A 257 0.36 -4.53 -4.89
N ASP A 258 0.71 -4.20 -6.13
CA ASP A 258 1.48 -3.03 -6.52
C ASP A 258 2.93 -3.06 -6.02
N ARG A 259 3.77 -2.22 -6.64
CA ARG A 259 5.20 -2.06 -6.34
C ARG A 259 6.04 -3.28 -6.71
N GLY A 260 5.88 -4.40 -6.03
CA GLY A 260 6.51 -5.66 -6.42
C GLY A 260 5.94 -6.17 -7.74
N SER A 261 6.79 -6.88 -8.49
CA SER A 261 6.49 -7.33 -9.85
C SER A 261 5.95 -8.77 -9.92
N PHE A 262 5.52 -9.31 -8.78
CA PHE A 262 4.87 -10.61 -8.65
C PHE A 262 3.52 -10.48 -7.91
N SER A 263 2.83 -9.37 -8.14
CA SER A 263 1.55 -9.06 -7.50
C SER A 263 0.46 -10.07 -7.89
N LEU A 264 0.47 -10.54 -9.15
CA LEU A 264 -0.51 -11.50 -9.60
C LEU A 264 -0.35 -12.86 -8.92
N GLU A 265 0.89 -13.31 -8.73
CA GLU A 265 1.20 -14.56 -8.04
C GLU A 265 0.80 -14.49 -6.55
N VAL A 266 1.05 -13.34 -5.89
CA VAL A 266 0.59 -13.09 -4.52
C VAL A 266 -0.93 -13.18 -4.43
N ILE A 267 -1.67 -12.37 -5.20
CA ILE A 267 -3.12 -12.24 -5.00
C ILE A 267 -3.85 -13.55 -5.35
N LEU A 268 -3.44 -14.25 -6.41
CA LEU A 268 -4.03 -15.54 -6.77
C LEU A 268 -3.73 -16.61 -5.71
N THR A 269 -2.56 -16.56 -5.07
CA THR A 269 -2.23 -17.49 -3.96
C THR A 269 -3.11 -17.23 -2.74
N LEU A 270 -3.27 -15.96 -2.33
CA LEU A 270 -4.12 -15.59 -1.20
C LEU A 270 -5.60 -15.94 -1.46
N PHE A 271 -6.10 -15.65 -2.66
CA PHE A 271 -7.46 -16.01 -3.07
C PHE A 271 -7.66 -17.53 -3.16
N ALA A 272 -6.67 -18.29 -3.64
CA ALA A 272 -6.75 -19.75 -3.66
C ALA A 272 -6.83 -20.34 -2.24
N PHE A 273 -6.06 -19.82 -1.28
CA PHE A 273 -6.21 -20.23 0.13
C PHE A 273 -7.61 -19.90 0.66
N LYS A 274 -8.16 -18.74 0.31
CA LYS A 274 -9.53 -18.34 0.69
C LYS A 274 -10.57 -19.29 0.13
N CYS A 275 -10.45 -19.66 -1.14
CA CYS A 275 -11.34 -20.61 -1.80
C CYS A 275 -11.21 -22.03 -1.22
N MET A 276 -10.00 -22.45 -0.86
CA MET A 276 -9.74 -23.78 -0.30
C MET A 276 -10.31 -23.95 1.11
N SER A 277 -10.12 -22.95 1.98
CA SER A 277 -10.66 -22.95 3.34
C SER A 277 -10.91 -21.51 3.78
N PRO A 278 -12.18 -21.04 3.82
CA PRO A 278 -12.48 -19.66 4.13
C PRO A 278 -12.03 -19.18 5.52
N SER A 279 -11.84 -20.09 6.48
CA SER A 279 -11.32 -19.81 7.83
C SER A 279 -9.80 -19.86 7.93
N ALA A 280 -9.10 -20.40 6.93
CA ALA A 280 -7.63 -20.44 6.90
C ALA A 280 -7.02 -19.06 6.62
N ILE A 281 -7.72 -18.19 5.90
CA ILE A 281 -7.21 -16.86 5.55
C ILE A 281 -8.29 -15.78 5.55
N TYR A 282 -7.92 -14.63 6.11
CA TYR A 282 -8.68 -13.39 6.15
C TYR A 282 -7.88 -12.33 5.41
N LEU A 283 -8.59 -11.46 4.69
CA LEU A 283 -8.01 -10.44 3.83
C LEU A 283 -8.70 -9.13 4.14
N ALA A 284 -7.96 -8.14 4.65
CA ALA A 284 -8.45 -6.77 4.77
C ALA A 284 -8.11 -5.98 3.50
N ARG A 285 -8.92 -4.97 3.17
CA ARG A 285 -8.59 -4.03 2.10
C ARG A 285 -7.50 -3.08 2.56
N GLY A 286 -6.47 -2.88 1.75
CA GLY A 286 -5.52 -1.77 1.87
C GLY A 286 -5.81 -0.67 0.85
N ASN A 287 -5.04 0.42 0.89
CA ASN A 287 -5.22 1.50 -0.08
C ASN A 287 -4.78 1.08 -1.50
N HIS A 288 -3.88 0.10 -1.62
CA HIS A 288 -3.45 -0.46 -2.89
C HIS A 288 -4.44 -1.45 -3.52
N GLU A 289 -5.48 -1.89 -2.80
CA GLU A 289 -6.62 -2.58 -3.43
C GLU A 289 -7.67 -1.58 -3.95
N SER A 290 -7.19 -0.62 -4.75
CA SER A 290 -7.99 0.44 -5.39
C SER A 290 -7.55 0.70 -6.83
N LYS A 291 -8.50 1.06 -7.69
CA LYS A 291 -8.23 1.38 -9.10
C LYS A 291 -7.24 2.53 -9.25
N SER A 292 -7.32 3.53 -8.38
CA SER A 292 -6.40 4.68 -8.41
C SER A 292 -4.95 4.27 -8.23
N MET A 293 -4.68 3.34 -7.30
CA MET A 293 -3.32 2.89 -7.03
C MET A 293 -2.84 1.89 -8.09
N ASN A 294 -3.66 0.89 -8.42
CA ASN A 294 -3.27 -0.18 -9.35
C ASN A 294 -2.88 0.32 -10.74
N LYS A 295 -3.55 1.38 -11.20
CA LYS A 295 -3.26 2.04 -12.49
C LYS A 295 -1.87 2.66 -12.54
N ILE A 296 -1.35 3.08 -11.40
CA ILE A 296 -0.12 3.85 -11.26
C ILE A 296 1.03 2.93 -10.87
N TYR A 297 0.80 2.02 -9.91
CA TYR A 297 1.84 1.33 -9.16
C TYR A 297 2.11 -0.13 -9.59
N GLY A 298 1.46 -0.61 -10.65
CA GLY A 298 1.94 -1.76 -11.41
C GLY A 298 0.96 -2.91 -11.56
N PHE A 299 0.03 -3.10 -10.62
CA PHE A 299 -0.86 -4.26 -10.64
C PHE A 299 -1.72 -4.29 -11.91
N GLU A 300 -2.30 -3.15 -12.32
CA GLU A 300 -3.07 -3.09 -13.57
C GLU A 300 -2.21 -3.50 -14.78
N GLY A 301 -0.98 -2.98 -14.87
CA GLY A 301 -0.07 -3.32 -15.97
C GLY A 301 0.34 -4.79 -15.96
N GLU A 302 0.55 -5.36 -14.77
CA GLU A 302 0.92 -6.76 -14.58
C GLU A 302 -0.22 -7.69 -15.00
N VAL A 303 -1.45 -7.40 -14.56
CA VAL A 303 -2.66 -8.14 -14.94
C VAL A 303 -2.90 -8.07 -16.45
N ARG A 304 -2.78 -6.89 -17.07
CA ARG A 304 -2.89 -6.76 -18.54
C ARG A 304 -1.84 -7.58 -19.27
N SER A 305 -0.61 -7.63 -18.74
CA SER A 305 0.50 -8.35 -19.35
C SER A 305 0.38 -9.87 -19.22
N LYS A 306 -0.03 -10.37 -18.05
CA LYS A 306 -0.06 -11.81 -17.73
C LYS A 306 -1.42 -12.46 -18.01
N LEU A 307 -2.51 -11.69 -17.98
CA LEU A 307 -3.88 -12.17 -18.18
C LEU A 307 -4.61 -11.42 -19.32
N SER A 308 -5.49 -10.47 -18.99
CA SER A 308 -6.26 -9.67 -19.96
C SER A 308 -6.92 -8.45 -19.30
N GLU A 309 -7.51 -7.59 -20.12
CA GLU A 309 -8.28 -6.43 -19.68
C GLU A 309 -9.43 -6.78 -18.75
N THR A 310 -10.17 -7.84 -19.09
CA THR A 310 -11.31 -8.33 -18.30
C THR A 310 -10.92 -8.62 -16.84
N PHE A 311 -9.70 -9.09 -16.61
CA PHE A 311 -9.22 -9.34 -15.24
C PHE A 311 -8.94 -8.04 -14.48
N VAL A 312 -8.56 -6.95 -15.14
CA VAL A 312 -8.38 -5.65 -14.47
C VAL A 312 -9.69 -5.19 -13.85
N GLU A 313 -10.77 -5.24 -14.63
CA GLU A 313 -12.10 -4.85 -14.17
C GLU A 313 -12.62 -5.81 -13.10
N LEU A 314 -12.41 -7.12 -13.28
CA LEU A 314 -12.83 -8.12 -12.31
C LEU A 314 -12.10 -7.97 -10.98
N PHE A 315 -10.77 -7.79 -10.97
CA PHE A 315 -10.03 -7.56 -9.74
C PHE A 315 -10.46 -6.28 -9.03
N ALA A 316 -10.70 -5.18 -9.77
CA ALA A 316 -11.22 -3.94 -9.18
C ALA A 316 -12.58 -4.17 -8.49
N GLU A 317 -13.49 -4.94 -9.10
CA GLU A 317 -14.76 -5.32 -8.49
C GLU A 317 -14.57 -6.18 -7.23
N VAL A 318 -13.70 -7.20 -7.27
CA VAL A 318 -13.42 -8.08 -6.12
C VAL A 318 -12.76 -7.31 -4.97
N PHE A 319 -11.85 -6.38 -5.28
CA PHE A 319 -11.22 -5.52 -4.27
C PHE A 319 -12.23 -4.62 -3.56
N CYS A 320 -13.28 -4.16 -4.24
CA CYS A 320 -14.39 -3.46 -3.60
C CYS A 320 -15.21 -4.34 -2.64
N CYS A 321 -15.05 -5.67 -2.70
CA CYS A 321 -15.74 -6.60 -1.80
C CYS A 321 -14.93 -6.90 -0.52
N LEU A 322 -13.63 -6.57 -0.47
CA LEU A 322 -12.76 -6.85 0.67
C LEU A 322 -13.23 -6.11 1.94
N PRO A 323 -13.35 -6.80 3.10
CA PRO A 323 -13.61 -6.16 4.39
C PRO A 323 -12.60 -5.06 4.73
N LEU A 324 -13.05 -4.04 5.45
CA LEU A 324 -12.23 -2.86 5.78
C LEU A 324 -11.44 -3.03 7.09
N ALA A 325 -11.97 -3.85 8.02
CA ALA A 325 -11.35 -4.07 9.32
C ALA A 325 -11.72 -5.44 9.90
N HIS A 326 -10.96 -5.86 10.89
CA HIS A 326 -11.20 -7.10 11.64
C HIS A 326 -11.11 -6.84 13.14
N VAL A 327 -11.85 -7.61 13.93
CA VAL A 327 -11.75 -7.62 15.40
C VAL A 327 -11.48 -9.04 15.87
N ILE A 328 -10.35 -9.27 16.53
CA ILE A 328 -9.96 -10.58 17.06
C ILE A 328 -10.32 -10.67 18.54
N ASN A 329 -11.14 -11.66 18.91
CA ASN A 329 -11.62 -11.94 20.26
C ASN A 329 -12.20 -10.71 20.99
N GLU A 330 -12.83 -9.79 20.26
CA GLU A 330 -13.36 -8.53 20.81
C GLU A 330 -12.29 -7.66 21.50
N LYS A 331 -10.99 -7.92 21.25
CA LYS A 331 -9.87 -7.26 21.92
C LYS A 331 -8.96 -6.49 20.99
N ILE A 332 -8.67 -7.04 19.82
CA ILE A 332 -7.66 -6.48 18.91
C ILE A 332 -8.38 -5.99 17.66
N PHE A 333 -8.35 -4.69 17.42
CA PHE A 333 -8.84 -4.10 16.18
C PHE A 333 -7.70 -4.04 15.16
N VAL A 334 -7.93 -4.64 13.99
CA VAL A 334 -6.95 -4.71 12.90
C VAL A 334 -7.49 -3.95 11.69
N VAL A 335 -6.70 -3.00 11.19
CA VAL A 335 -7.04 -2.15 10.05
C VAL A 335 -5.78 -1.83 9.26
N HIS A 336 -5.84 -1.65 7.95
CA HIS A 336 -4.65 -1.34 7.15
C HIS A 336 -4.04 0.03 7.53
N GLY A 337 -4.81 1.11 7.31
CA GLY A 337 -4.46 2.50 7.61
C GLY A 337 -4.53 2.77 9.11
N GLY A 338 -5.60 3.41 9.59
CA GLY A 338 -5.66 3.79 10.99
C GLY A 338 -7.02 4.28 11.47
N LEU A 339 -6.99 5.22 12.40
CA LEU A 339 -8.18 5.76 13.06
C LEU A 339 -8.67 7.04 12.40
N PHE A 340 -9.70 7.65 12.99
CA PHE A 340 -10.60 8.57 12.32
C PHE A 340 -10.37 10.04 12.69
N SER A 341 -10.81 10.94 11.82
CA SER A 341 -10.78 12.40 12.04
C SER A 341 -11.74 12.87 13.13
N VAL A 342 -12.75 12.07 13.45
CA VAL A 342 -13.73 12.34 14.50
C VAL A 342 -13.66 11.31 15.62
N ASP A 343 -14.01 11.75 16.84
CA ASP A 343 -14.20 10.84 17.96
C ASP A 343 -15.60 10.21 17.94
N GLY A 344 -15.82 9.17 18.74
CA GLY A 344 -17.14 8.55 18.89
C GLY A 344 -17.45 7.41 17.93
N VAL A 345 -16.58 7.16 16.94
CA VAL A 345 -16.74 6.07 15.96
C VAL A 345 -16.78 4.72 16.67
N LYS A 346 -17.85 3.97 16.43
CA LYS A 346 -18.09 2.64 16.99
C LYS A 346 -17.81 1.54 15.98
N LEU A 347 -17.57 0.33 16.47
CA LEU A 347 -17.47 -0.86 15.61
C LEU A 347 -18.73 -1.08 14.75
N SER A 348 -19.90 -0.66 15.22
CA SER A 348 -21.15 -0.68 14.45
C SER A 348 -21.10 0.23 13.23
N ASP A 349 -20.47 1.41 13.35
CA ASP A 349 -20.37 2.38 12.27
C ASP A 349 -19.50 1.79 11.15
N ILE A 350 -18.35 1.20 11.51
CA ILE A 350 -17.44 0.51 10.58
C ILE A 350 -18.14 -0.67 9.91
N ARG A 351 -18.89 -1.48 10.68
CA ARG A 351 -19.65 -2.62 10.15
C ARG A 351 -20.73 -2.21 9.16
N SER A 352 -21.28 -1.00 9.30
CA SER A 352 -22.35 -0.45 8.46
C SER A 352 -21.86 0.29 7.20
N ILE A 353 -20.54 0.48 7.02
CA ILE A 353 -20.00 1.12 5.82
C ILE A 353 -20.39 0.29 4.59
N ASP A 354 -21.05 0.91 3.63
CA ASP A 354 -21.20 0.36 2.28
C ASP A 354 -19.85 0.49 1.56
N ARG A 355 -19.12 -0.63 1.50
CA ARG A 355 -17.73 -0.68 1.03
C ARG A 355 -17.60 -1.00 -0.46
N PHE A 356 -18.71 -1.29 -1.15
CA PHE A 356 -18.73 -1.80 -2.52
C PHE A 356 -18.48 -0.71 -3.56
N CYS A 357 -17.49 0.14 -3.31
CA CYS A 357 -17.07 1.25 -4.16
C CYS A 357 -15.55 1.43 -4.08
N GLU A 358 -15.01 2.29 -4.94
CA GLU A 358 -13.65 2.81 -4.74
C GLU A 358 -13.59 3.67 -3.46
N PRO A 359 -12.45 3.72 -2.74
CA PRO A 359 -12.33 4.57 -1.58
C PRO A 359 -12.66 6.03 -1.91
N PRO A 360 -13.55 6.69 -1.15
CA PRO A 360 -13.83 8.11 -1.34
C PRO A 360 -12.63 8.98 -0.94
N GLU A 361 -12.66 10.27 -1.28
CA GLU A 361 -11.62 11.22 -0.89
C GLU A 361 -11.65 11.56 0.61
N GLU A 362 -12.77 11.35 1.29
CA GLU A 362 -12.97 11.64 2.71
C GLU A 362 -13.91 10.61 3.40
N GLY A 363 -13.98 10.66 4.73
CA GLY A 363 -14.86 9.82 5.54
C GLY A 363 -14.23 8.51 6.01
N LEU A 364 -15.01 7.73 6.77
CA LEU A 364 -14.49 6.58 7.54
C LEU A 364 -13.75 5.56 6.67
N MET A 365 -14.28 5.22 5.50
CA MET A 365 -13.64 4.26 4.59
C MET A 365 -12.28 4.76 4.09
N CYS A 366 -12.17 6.05 3.76
CA CYS A 366 -10.90 6.65 3.37
C CYS A 366 -9.90 6.59 4.53
N GLU A 367 -10.33 7.02 5.71
CA GLU A 367 -9.46 7.13 6.89
C GLU A 367 -8.96 5.77 7.40
N LEU A 368 -9.80 4.72 7.32
CA LEU A 368 -9.40 3.33 7.61
C LEU A 368 -8.27 2.86 6.71
N LEU A 369 -8.19 3.32 5.47
CA LEU A 369 -7.21 2.86 4.49
C LEU A 369 -5.96 3.76 4.43
N TRP A 370 -6.03 5.01 4.88
CA TRP A 370 -4.98 6.01 4.61
C TRP A 370 -4.36 6.71 5.82
N SER A 371 -4.97 6.61 7.00
CA SER A 371 -4.49 7.39 8.16
C SER A 371 -3.26 6.76 8.81
N ASP A 372 -2.40 7.60 9.38
CA ASP A 372 -1.17 7.19 10.06
C ASP A 372 -1.14 7.67 11.52
N PRO A 373 -0.51 6.93 12.44
CA PRO A 373 -0.25 7.43 13.79
C PRO A 373 0.70 8.64 13.78
N GLN A 374 0.61 9.48 14.81
CA GLN A 374 1.60 10.51 15.10
C GLN A 374 2.06 10.45 16.57
N PRO A 375 3.32 10.77 16.86
CA PRO A 375 3.86 10.66 18.21
C PRO A 375 3.22 11.63 19.21
N LEU A 376 2.79 12.81 18.73
CA LEU A 376 2.18 13.84 19.58
C LEU A 376 0.67 13.65 19.71
N PRO A 377 0.06 13.98 20.86
CA PRO A 377 -1.39 13.95 21.02
C PRO A 377 -2.14 14.84 20.02
N GLY A 378 -3.41 14.53 19.78
CA GLY A 378 -4.32 15.26 18.91
C GLY A 378 -4.38 14.67 17.49
N ARG A 379 -4.74 15.52 16.53
CA ARG A 379 -4.82 15.17 15.11
C ARG A 379 -4.05 16.19 14.29
N GLY A 380 -3.50 15.76 13.17
CA GLY A 380 -2.77 16.61 12.24
C GLY A 380 -3.10 16.26 10.79
N PRO A 381 -2.61 17.08 9.84
CA PRO A 381 -2.71 16.76 8.43
C PRO A 381 -1.91 15.48 8.12
N SER A 382 -2.49 14.60 7.32
CA SER A 382 -1.77 13.42 6.83
C SER A 382 -0.54 13.83 6.04
N LYS A 383 0.59 13.17 6.34
CA LYS A 383 1.82 13.30 5.57
C LYS A 383 1.66 12.81 4.13
N ARG A 384 0.64 12.00 3.84
CA ARG A 384 0.32 11.46 2.51
C ARG A 384 -0.55 12.41 1.69
N GLY A 385 -1.16 13.41 2.33
CA GLY A 385 -2.11 14.34 1.69
C GLY A 385 -3.52 13.75 1.47
N VAL A 386 -3.82 12.63 2.13
CA VAL A 386 -5.13 11.94 2.20
C VAL A 386 -5.23 11.21 3.54
N GLY A 387 -6.42 11.15 4.14
CA GLY A 387 -6.59 10.71 5.54
C GLY A 387 -6.08 11.75 6.53
N LEU A 388 -5.66 11.31 7.71
CA LEU A 388 -5.11 12.18 8.77
C LEU A 388 -3.94 11.54 9.52
N SER A 389 -3.25 12.34 10.33
CA SER A 389 -2.41 11.83 11.40
C SER A 389 -3.15 11.86 12.75
N PHE A 390 -3.07 10.80 13.55
CA PHE A 390 -3.77 10.69 14.84
C PHE A 390 -2.85 10.30 16.00
N GLY A 391 -2.97 10.98 17.13
CA GLY A 391 -2.14 10.78 18.32
C GLY A 391 -2.60 9.65 19.24
N GLY A 392 -1.78 9.36 20.25
CA GLY A 392 -2.06 8.31 21.23
C GLY A 392 -3.31 8.53 22.09
N ASP A 393 -3.75 9.77 22.27
CA ASP A 393 -5.03 10.12 22.90
C ASP A 393 -6.22 9.64 22.07
N VAL A 394 -6.17 9.78 20.74
CA VAL A 394 -7.19 9.27 19.81
C VAL A 394 -7.27 7.75 19.89
N THR A 395 -6.12 7.07 19.85
CA THR A 395 -6.06 5.61 19.98
C THR A 395 -6.63 5.13 21.30
N LYS A 396 -6.21 5.72 22.42
CA LYS A 396 -6.71 5.33 23.75
C LYS A 396 -8.22 5.53 23.86
N LYS A 397 -8.74 6.65 23.35
CA LYS A 397 -10.17 6.96 23.39
C LYS A 397 -10.98 5.96 22.56
N PHE A 398 -10.57 5.67 21.32
CA PHE A 398 -11.23 4.69 20.47
C PHE A 398 -11.27 3.29 21.11
N LEU A 399 -10.14 2.85 21.68
CA LEU A 399 -10.05 1.56 22.36
C LEU A 399 -10.98 1.48 23.57
N GLN A 400 -10.95 2.50 24.45
CA GLN A 400 -11.82 2.57 25.63
C GLN A 400 -13.30 2.56 25.25
N GLU A 401 -13.67 3.35 24.24
CA GLU A 401 -15.04 3.52 23.80
C GLU A 401 -15.65 2.30 23.10
N ASN A 402 -14.81 1.37 22.65
CA ASN A 402 -15.20 0.14 21.97
C ASN A 402 -14.80 -1.12 22.76
N ASN A 403 -14.32 -0.98 24.00
CA ASN A 403 -13.87 -2.08 24.87
C ASN A 403 -12.75 -2.95 24.29
N LEU A 404 -11.85 -2.33 23.52
CA LEU A 404 -10.71 -2.97 22.88
C LEU A 404 -9.42 -2.74 23.68
N ASP A 405 -8.43 -3.60 23.47
CA ASP A 405 -7.15 -3.58 24.17
C ASP A 405 -6.00 -3.01 23.31
N LEU A 406 -6.05 -3.25 21.99
CA LEU A 406 -4.96 -2.98 21.04
C LEU A 406 -5.48 -2.65 19.63
N VAL A 407 -4.81 -1.71 18.95
CA VAL A 407 -4.89 -1.51 17.50
C VAL A 407 -3.66 -2.15 16.83
N VAL A 408 -3.88 -2.96 15.80
CA VAL A 408 -2.82 -3.44 14.90
C VAL A 408 -3.07 -2.84 13.52
N ARG A 409 -2.03 -2.29 12.91
CA ARG A 409 -2.11 -1.67 11.58
C ARG A 409 -0.88 -1.93 10.72
N SER A 410 -0.88 -1.50 9.45
CA SER A 410 0.23 -1.78 8.50
C SER A 410 0.70 -0.52 7.74
N HIS A 411 0.58 -0.40 6.42
CA HIS A 411 0.69 0.84 5.58
C HIS A 411 2.01 1.64 5.59
N GLU A 412 2.81 1.55 6.65
CA GLU A 412 4.09 2.25 6.83
C GLU A 412 5.22 1.23 6.92
N VAL A 413 6.23 1.41 6.06
CA VAL A 413 7.48 0.66 6.16
C VAL A 413 8.16 0.96 7.48
N LYS A 414 8.57 -0.08 8.21
CA LYS A 414 9.34 0.03 9.46
C LYS A 414 10.64 -0.74 9.34
N ASP A 415 11.74 -0.20 9.86
CA ASP A 415 13.09 -0.80 9.74
C ASP A 415 13.14 -2.24 10.26
N GLU A 416 12.50 -2.52 11.40
CA GLU A 416 12.46 -3.85 12.00
C GLU A 416 11.21 -4.66 11.58
N GLY A 417 10.46 -4.18 10.58
CA GLY A 417 9.19 -4.77 10.14
C GLY A 417 8.01 -4.49 11.07
N TYR A 418 8.24 -3.85 12.22
CA TYR A 418 7.19 -3.41 13.12
C TYR A 418 7.60 -2.16 13.92
N GLU A 419 6.62 -1.50 14.53
CA GLU A 419 6.83 -0.46 15.54
C GLU A 419 5.71 -0.51 16.58
N ILE A 420 6.05 -0.31 17.86
CA ILE A 420 5.08 -0.24 18.96
C ILE A 420 4.94 1.22 19.37
N GLU A 421 3.75 1.77 19.19
CA GLU A 421 3.45 3.19 19.33
C GLU A 421 2.35 3.41 20.38
N HIS A 422 2.10 4.68 20.71
CA HIS A 422 0.98 5.12 21.55
C HIS A 422 0.89 4.39 22.91
N ASP A 423 2.03 4.28 23.62
CA ASP A 423 2.14 3.58 24.91
C ASP A 423 1.75 2.09 24.85
N GLY A 424 2.09 1.42 23.74
CA GLY A 424 1.79 0.00 23.55
C GLY A 424 0.35 -0.29 23.14
N LYS A 425 -0.40 0.75 22.72
CA LYS A 425 -1.79 0.63 22.28
C LYS A 425 -1.96 0.56 20.77
N LEU A 426 -0.89 0.79 20.02
CA LEU A 426 -0.85 0.64 18.58
C LEU A 426 0.40 -0.14 18.18
N ILE A 427 0.25 -1.10 17.27
CA ILE A 427 1.38 -1.79 16.64
C ILE A 427 1.25 -1.64 15.13
N THR A 428 2.27 -1.08 14.50
CA THR A 428 2.46 -1.14 13.06
C THR A 428 3.20 -2.44 12.72
N VAL A 429 2.69 -3.25 11.79
CA VAL A 429 3.33 -4.46 11.27
C VAL A 429 3.40 -4.41 9.74
N PHE A 430 4.56 -4.70 9.19
CA PHE A 430 4.87 -4.61 7.76
C PHE A 430 5.60 -5.87 7.30
N SER A 431 5.09 -6.55 6.27
CA SER A 431 5.52 -7.91 5.90
C SER A 431 6.27 -7.98 4.56
N ALA A 432 6.70 -6.84 4.01
CA ALA A 432 7.53 -6.75 2.81
C ALA A 432 8.99 -6.39 3.20
N PRO A 433 9.87 -7.38 3.47
CA PRO A 433 11.27 -7.12 3.78
C PRO A 433 12.01 -6.56 2.56
N ASN A 434 13.04 -5.74 2.80
CA ASN A 434 13.80 -5.04 1.75
C ASN A 434 12.88 -4.40 0.70
N TYR A 435 11.88 -3.65 1.17
CA TYR A 435 10.80 -3.14 0.33
C TYR A 435 11.33 -2.45 -0.93
N CYS A 436 10.74 -2.83 -2.08
CA CYS A 436 11.15 -2.36 -3.42
C CYS A 436 12.64 -2.55 -3.73
N ASP A 437 13.28 -3.59 -3.19
CA ASP A 437 14.69 -3.95 -3.36
C ASP A 437 15.70 -2.85 -2.95
N GLN A 438 15.26 -1.88 -2.14
CA GLN A 438 16.04 -0.67 -1.85
C GLN A 438 16.02 -0.26 -0.38
N MET A 439 14.96 -0.55 0.36
CA MET A 439 14.81 -0.04 1.74
C MET A 439 15.69 -0.77 2.76
N GLY A 440 16.00 -2.05 2.54
CA GLY A 440 16.81 -2.84 3.47
C GLY A 440 16.14 -3.16 4.82
N ASN A 441 14.86 -2.85 4.99
CA ASN A 441 14.09 -3.16 6.20
C ASN A 441 13.87 -4.67 6.38
N LYS A 442 13.59 -5.11 7.60
CA LYS A 442 13.03 -6.43 7.87
C LYS A 442 11.52 -6.44 7.59
N GLY A 443 10.97 -7.63 7.44
CA GLY A 443 9.54 -7.88 7.52
C GLY A 443 9.19 -8.42 8.90
N ALA A 444 7.94 -8.30 9.32
CA ALA A 444 7.43 -8.97 10.52
C ALA A 444 6.01 -9.48 10.33
N PHE A 445 5.63 -10.43 11.17
CA PHE A 445 4.23 -10.84 11.40
C PHE A 445 3.99 -11.00 12.90
N ILE A 446 2.73 -10.91 13.33
CA ILE A 446 2.36 -11.02 14.74
C ILE A 446 1.55 -12.30 14.96
N ARG A 447 1.95 -13.13 15.91
CA ARG A 447 1.16 -14.26 16.39
C ARG A 447 0.42 -13.87 17.67
N PHE A 448 -0.87 -14.14 17.72
CA PHE A 448 -1.70 -14.04 18.92
C PHE A 448 -2.15 -15.43 19.33
N GLU A 449 -2.11 -15.75 20.61
CA GLU A 449 -2.58 -17.03 21.16
C GLU A 449 -3.63 -16.79 22.24
N ALA A 450 -4.72 -17.56 22.19
CA ALA A 450 -5.82 -17.42 23.14
C ALA A 450 -5.56 -18.23 24.43
N PRO A 451 -5.95 -17.72 25.61
CA PRO A 451 -6.80 -16.54 25.81
C PRO A 451 -6.05 -15.21 25.96
N GLU A 452 -4.73 -15.22 26.17
CA GLU A 452 -3.98 -14.01 26.57
C GLU A 452 -3.92 -12.94 25.48
N MET A 453 -4.01 -13.33 24.20
CA MET A 453 -4.00 -12.42 23.04
C MET A 453 -2.81 -11.45 23.06
N LYS A 454 -1.67 -11.88 23.63
CA LYS A 454 -0.44 -11.07 23.64
C LYS A 454 0.21 -11.10 22.26
N PRO A 455 0.68 -9.95 21.73
CA PRO A 455 1.38 -9.92 20.45
C PRO A 455 2.76 -10.58 20.59
N ASN A 456 2.96 -11.70 19.90
CA ASN A 456 4.27 -12.30 19.69
C ASN A 456 4.77 -11.92 18.29
N ILE A 457 5.63 -10.90 18.22
CA ILE A 457 6.13 -10.35 16.95
C ILE A 457 7.35 -11.16 16.50
N VAL A 458 7.31 -11.66 15.26
CA VAL A 458 8.40 -12.40 14.64
C VAL A 458 8.89 -11.63 13.43
N THR A 459 10.18 -11.31 13.41
CA THR A 459 10.84 -10.61 12.29
C THR A 459 11.53 -11.59 11.34
N PHE A 460 11.59 -11.25 10.05
CA PHE A 460 12.27 -12.03 9.01
C PHE A 460 12.94 -11.11 7.98
N SER A 461 13.91 -11.66 7.24
CA SER A 461 14.64 -10.95 6.19
C SER A 461 14.13 -11.34 4.80
N ALA A 462 14.46 -10.53 3.81
CA ALA A 462 14.11 -10.79 2.41
C ALA A 462 14.84 -12.03 1.87
N VAL A 463 14.20 -12.72 0.93
CA VAL A 463 14.78 -13.85 0.21
C VAL A 463 15.04 -13.52 -1.26
N PRO A 464 15.97 -14.24 -1.94
CA PRO A 464 16.20 -14.04 -3.36
C PRO A 464 14.95 -14.28 -4.22
N HIS A 465 14.78 -13.49 -5.26
CA HIS A 465 13.73 -13.63 -6.28
C HIS A 465 14.33 -13.47 -7.69
N PRO A 466 13.61 -13.85 -8.77
CA PRO A 466 14.04 -13.62 -10.15
C PRO A 466 14.31 -12.14 -10.44
N ASP A 467 15.17 -11.87 -11.42
CA ASP A 467 15.56 -10.52 -11.84
C ASP A 467 14.44 -9.80 -12.63
N VAL A 468 13.36 -9.48 -11.92
CA VAL A 468 12.27 -8.62 -12.38
C VAL A 468 12.21 -7.44 -11.43
N LYS A 469 12.68 -6.28 -11.91
CA LYS A 469 12.76 -5.07 -11.09
C LYS A 469 11.38 -4.68 -10.51
N PRO A 470 11.32 -4.08 -9.32
CA PRO A 470 10.11 -3.46 -8.81
C PRO A 470 9.56 -2.45 -9.82
N MET A 471 8.24 -2.27 -9.83
CA MET A 471 7.54 -1.35 -10.71
C MET A 471 7.75 -1.64 -12.20
N ALA A 472 8.10 -2.87 -12.60
CA ALA A 472 8.35 -3.22 -14.00
C ALA A 472 7.12 -2.97 -14.89
N TYR A 473 5.93 -3.16 -14.33
CA TYR A 473 4.63 -3.00 -14.99
C TYR A 473 3.91 -1.68 -14.65
N ALA A 474 4.52 -0.85 -13.81
CA ALA A 474 3.95 0.44 -13.40
C ALA A 474 3.90 1.45 -14.54
N ASN A 475 3.19 2.56 -14.29
CA ASN A 475 3.07 3.63 -15.26
C ASN A 475 4.47 4.11 -15.70
N ASN A 476 4.72 4.10 -17.01
CA ASN A 476 5.99 4.50 -17.60
C ASN A 476 6.45 5.89 -17.13
N PHE A 477 5.51 6.81 -16.87
CA PHE A 477 5.83 8.14 -16.39
C PHE A 477 6.33 8.10 -14.95
N LEU A 478 5.67 7.34 -14.06
CA LEU A 478 6.10 7.21 -12.66
C LEU A 478 7.47 6.54 -12.54
N ARG A 479 7.75 5.53 -13.36
CA ARG A 479 9.07 4.85 -13.41
C ARG A 479 10.24 5.78 -13.78
N MET A 480 9.97 6.98 -14.28
CA MET A 480 11.02 7.98 -14.53
C MET A 480 11.47 8.71 -13.24
N PHE A 481 10.83 8.43 -12.10
CA PHE A 481 11.10 9.06 -10.81
C PHE A 481 11.55 8.06 -9.72
N SER A 482 11.48 6.75 -10.01
CA SER A 482 11.94 5.67 -9.13
C SER A 482 13.45 5.63 -9.03
#